data_AF-A0A0F9E646-F1
#
_entry.id   AF-A0A0F9E646-F1
#
_cell.length_a   1.000
_cell.length_b   1.000
_cell.length_c   1.000
_cell.angle_alpha   90.00
_cell.angle_beta   90.00
_cell.angle_gamma   90.00
#
_symmetry.space_group_name_H-M   'P 1'
#
loop_
_entity.id
_entity.type
_entity.pdbx_description
1 polymer ?
#
loop_
_entity_poly.entity_id
_entity_poly.type
_entity_poly.pdbx_seq_one_letter_code
_entity_poly.pdbx_strand_id
1 'polypeptide(L)'
;MSRYTKQHYEDVARLLAKKSPNHPAMIMVKAVCEDFADLFAADNPPVCIHCGQSPVSSGLCLGGQQQYLNHEVKGGFNPKQFLAACGLETTRPDPRCEVGSHDGPCTSACIPERSD
;
A
#
# COMPACT_ATOMS: atom_id res chain seq x y z
N MET A 1 10.22 19.73 -1.04
CA MET A 1 9.58 19.32 -2.31
C MET A 1 10.01 17.88 -2.57
N SER A 2 9.09 17.04 -3.03
CA SER A 2 9.40 15.65 -3.40
C SER A 2 10.28 15.63 -4.67
N ARG A 3 11.23 14.67 -4.73
CA ARG A 3 12.10 14.47 -5.91
C ARG A 3 11.34 13.84 -7.07
N TYR A 4 10.25 13.14 -6.80
CA TYR A 4 9.45 12.44 -7.81
C TYR A 4 8.09 13.10 -7.99
N THR A 5 7.55 13.04 -9.20
CA THR A 5 6.18 13.47 -9.46
C THR A 5 5.22 12.31 -9.19
N LYS A 6 3.93 12.63 -9.00
CA LYS A 6 2.87 11.60 -8.90
C LYS A 6 2.93 10.62 -10.09
N GLN A 7 3.16 11.16 -11.29
CA GLN A 7 3.27 10.38 -12.52
C GLN A 7 4.40 9.34 -12.45
N HIS A 8 5.56 9.68 -11.86
CA HIS A 8 6.66 8.73 -11.70
C HIS A 8 6.26 7.53 -10.84
N TYR A 9 5.56 7.74 -9.72
CA TYR A 9 5.10 6.65 -8.87
C TYR A 9 4.15 5.71 -9.63
N GLU A 10 3.21 6.29 -10.37
CA GLU A 10 2.23 5.54 -11.16
C GLU A 10 2.90 4.76 -12.30
N ASP A 11 3.91 5.32 -12.96
CA ASP A 11 4.68 4.65 -14.01
C ASP A 11 5.47 3.46 -13.47
N VAL A 12 6.14 3.62 -12.33
CA VAL A 12 6.86 2.51 -11.68
C VAL A 12 5.90 1.39 -11.29
N ALA A 13 4.75 1.72 -10.69
CA ALA A 13 3.74 0.72 -10.35
C ALA A 13 3.28 -0.09 -11.57
N ARG A 14 2.97 0.61 -12.69
CA ARG A 14 2.59 -0.04 -13.96
C ARG A 14 3.68 -0.94 -14.53
N LEU A 15 4.95 -0.55 -14.41
CA LEU A 15 6.07 -1.36 -14.89
C LEU A 15 6.23 -2.65 -14.08
N LEU A 16 6.06 -2.56 -12.76
CA LEU A 16 6.14 -3.71 -11.85
C LEU A 16 4.94 -4.65 -12.03
N ALA A 17 3.74 -4.11 -12.25
CA ALA A 17 2.51 -4.86 -12.48
C ALA A 17 2.50 -5.67 -13.80
N LYS A 18 3.35 -5.34 -14.79
CA LYS A 18 3.43 -6.09 -16.06
C LYS A 18 4.04 -7.49 -15.91
N LYS A 19 4.61 -7.83 -14.76
CA LYS A 19 5.19 -9.15 -14.51
C LYS A 19 4.07 -10.14 -14.13
N SER A 20 4.10 -11.33 -14.72
CA SER A 20 3.08 -12.35 -14.51
C SER A 20 3.09 -12.86 -13.05
N PRO A 21 1.94 -12.96 -12.38
CA PRO A 21 1.84 -13.40 -10.99
C PRO A 21 2.29 -14.85 -10.76
N ASN A 22 2.42 -15.64 -11.83
CA ASN A 22 2.86 -17.04 -11.77
C ASN A 22 4.36 -17.22 -12.02
N HIS A 23 5.12 -16.12 -12.21
CA HIS A 23 6.55 -16.21 -12.42
C HIS A 23 7.28 -16.39 -11.07
N PRO A 24 8.26 -17.31 -10.95
CA PRO A 24 9.06 -17.48 -9.73
C PRO A 24 9.84 -16.21 -9.30
N ALA A 25 9.86 -15.18 -10.15
CA ALA A 25 10.43 -13.86 -9.83
C ALA A 25 9.49 -12.99 -8.97
N MET A 26 8.24 -13.40 -8.74
CA MET A 26 7.24 -12.60 -8.02
C MET A 26 7.61 -12.34 -6.55
N ILE A 27 8.33 -13.26 -5.90
CA ILE A 27 8.85 -13.02 -4.55
C ILE A 27 9.83 -11.84 -4.56
N MET A 28 10.70 -11.75 -5.58
CA MET A 28 11.61 -10.62 -5.74
C MET A 28 10.86 -9.34 -6.13
N VAL A 29 9.83 -9.44 -6.98
CA VAL A 29 8.99 -8.27 -7.35
C VAL A 29 8.30 -7.71 -6.11
N LYS A 30 7.79 -8.55 -5.21
CA LYS A 30 7.18 -8.09 -3.95
C LYS A 30 8.15 -7.28 -3.09
N ALA A 31 9.34 -7.83 -2.81
CA ALA A 31 10.35 -7.14 -2.02
C ALA A 31 10.76 -5.80 -2.66
N VAL A 32 10.95 -5.78 -3.98
CA VAL A 32 11.27 -4.55 -4.72
C VAL A 32 10.14 -3.51 -4.61
N CYS A 33 8.88 -3.92 -4.72
CA CYS A 33 7.75 -3.02 -4.54
C CYS A 33 7.67 -2.45 -3.11
N GLU A 34 7.99 -3.24 -2.10
CA GLU A 34 8.07 -2.79 -0.70
C GLU A 34 9.19 -1.74 -0.54
N ASP A 35 10.40 -2.01 -1.06
CA ASP A 35 11.53 -1.06 -1.04
C ASP A 35 11.18 0.27 -1.73
N PHE A 36 10.49 0.22 -2.87
CA PHE A 36 10.03 1.44 -3.56
C PHE A 36 8.96 2.17 -2.77
N ALA A 37 8.05 1.46 -2.12
CA ALA A 37 7.01 2.07 -1.31
C ALA A 37 7.61 2.85 -0.13
N ASP A 38 8.63 2.29 0.53
CA ASP A 38 9.38 2.95 1.59
C ASP A 38 10.18 4.15 1.08
N LEU A 39 10.85 4.01 -0.07
CA LEU A 39 11.59 5.11 -0.70
C LEU A 39 10.67 6.29 -1.06
N PHE A 40 9.49 6.01 -1.61
CA PHE A 40 8.52 7.04 -2.00
C PHE A 40 7.84 7.67 -0.77
N ALA A 41 7.60 6.91 0.29
CA ALA A 41 7.15 7.43 1.58
C ALA A 41 8.18 8.38 2.21
N ALA A 42 9.47 8.02 2.15
CA ALA A 42 10.55 8.87 2.65
C ALA A 42 10.74 10.14 1.82
N ASP A 43 10.51 10.09 0.50
CA ASP A 43 10.65 11.24 -0.39
C ASP A 43 9.47 12.22 -0.34
N ASN A 44 8.27 11.70 -0.15
CA ASN A 44 7.05 12.49 -0.02
C ASN A 44 6.38 12.21 1.34
N PRO A 45 7.01 12.62 2.45
CA PRO A 45 6.43 12.44 3.77
C PRO A 45 5.21 13.36 3.92
N PRO A 46 4.21 12.96 4.73
CA PRO A 46 3.16 13.86 5.15
C PRO A 46 3.78 15.06 5.88
N VAL A 47 3.28 16.26 5.62
CA VAL A 47 3.73 17.48 6.31
C VAL A 47 2.54 18.24 6.88
N CYS A 48 2.70 18.75 8.09
CA CYS A 48 1.73 19.66 8.67
C CYS A 48 1.75 21.00 7.93
N ILE A 49 0.59 21.49 7.49
CA ILE A 49 0.50 22.78 6.79
C ILE A 49 0.80 23.97 7.70
N HIS A 50 0.57 23.82 9.01
CA HIS A 50 0.75 24.88 10.00
C HIS A 50 2.17 24.95 10.55
N CYS A 51 2.81 23.81 10.78
CA CYS A 51 4.14 23.74 11.39
C CYS A 51 5.26 23.49 10.38
N GLY A 52 4.95 23.01 9.17
CA GLY A 52 5.92 22.51 8.21
C GLY A 52 6.68 21.26 8.67
N GLN A 53 6.32 20.70 9.84
CA GLN A 53 6.93 19.52 10.43
C GLN A 53 6.23 18.25 9.98
N SER A 54 6.98 17.15 9.92
CA SER A 54 6.37 15.83 9.78
C SER A 54 5.54 15.54 11.04
N PRO A 55 4.25 15.19 10.91
CA PRO A 55 3.49 14.71 12.06
C PRO A 55 4.13 13.42 12.56
N VAL A 56 4.16 13.23 13.87
CA VAL A 56 4.45 11.90 14.44
C VAL A 56 3.26 10.99 14.10
N SER A 57 3.45 9.67 14.13
CA SER A 57 2.45 8.64 13.82
C SER A 57 1.07 8.81 14.49
N SER A 58 0.96 9.66 15.52
CA SER A 58 -0.27 10.00 16.23
C SER A 58 -1.04 11.23 15.70
N GLY A 59 -0.62 11.86 14.59
CA GLY A 59 -1.25 13.09 14.07
C GLY A 59 -0.95 14.34 14.92
N LEU A 60 -0.05 14.22 15.89
CA LEU A 60 0.39 15.32 16.74
C LEU A 60 1.64 15.97 16.14
N CYS A 61 1.65 17.30 16.08
CA CYS A 61 2.83 18.07 15.71
C CYS A 61 3.62 18.42 16.97
N LEU A 62 4.91 18.05 17.03
CA LEU A 62 5.81 18.36 18.16
C LEU A 62 6.42 19.78 18.08
N GLY A 63 5.71 20.72 17.46
CA GLY A 63 6.18 22.09 17.30
C GLY A 63 6.06 22.90 18.59
N GLY A 64 6.99 22.70 19.53
CA GLY A 64 7.21 23.55 20.72
C GLY A 64 6.08 23.57 21.75
N GLN A 65 6.35 23.03 22.96
CA GLN A 65 5.57 23.09 24.21
C GLN A 65 4.04 22.83 24.23
N GLN A 66 3.32 22.80 23.10
CA GLN A 66 1.90 22.50 23.03
C GLN A 66 1.63 21.45 21.96
N GLN A 67 1.00 20.36 22.37
CA GLN A 67 0.42 19.38 21.46
C GLN A 67 -0.80 20.04 20.82
N TYR A 68 -0.66 20.55 19.60
CA TYR A 68 -1.81 21.02 18.84
C TYR A 68 -2.57 19.81 18.32
N LEU A 69 -3.64 19.41 19.02
CA LEU A 69 -4.68 18.58 18.44
C LEU A 69 -5.30 19.36 17.27
N ASN A 70 -5.46 18.70 16.11
CA ASN A 70 -6.16 19.20 14.91
C ASN A 70 -5.33 19.98 13.87
N HIS A 71 -4.00 19.84 13.85
CA HIS A 71 -3.23 20.35 12.72
C HIS A 71 -3.49 19.52 11.45
N GLU A 72 -3.89 20.20 10.37
CA GLU A 72 -4.11 19.56 9.08
C GLU A 72 -2.77 19.11 8.46
N VAL A 73 -2.78 17.87 7.96
CA VAL A 73 -1.64 17.24 7.32
C VAL A 73 -1.91 17.17 5.81
N LYS A 74 -0.95 17.62 5.01
CA LYS A 74 -1.03 17.62 3.55
C LYS A 74 0.13 16.83 2.95
N GLY A 75 -0.12 16.26 1.77
CA GLY A 75 0.87 15.41 1.10
C GLY A 75 0.93 14.02 1.73
N GLY A 76 2.05 13.34 1.56
CA GLY A 76 2.18 11.95 1.94
C GLY A 76 1.98 11.02 0.75
N PHE A 77 2.95 10.17 0.51
CA PHE A 77 2.78 9.01 -0.36
C PHE A 77 1.94 7.94 0.37
N ASN A 78 1.14 7.18 -0.39
CA ASN A 78 0.33 6.09 0.15
C ASN A 78 0.92 4.73 -0.29
N PRO A 79 1.73 4.08 0.56
CA PRO A 79 2.34 2.78 0.26
C PRO A 79 1.32 1.71 -0.14
N LYS A 80 0.17 1.67 0.53
CA LYS A 80 -0.86 0.65 0.29
C LYS A 80 -1.45 0.77 -1.10
N GLN A 81 -1.75 2.00 -1.53
CA GLN A 81 -2.27 2.25 -2.87
C GLN A 81 -1.25 1.90 -3.95
N PHE A 82 0.03 2.19 -3.71
CA PHE A 82 1.10 1.82 -4.63
C PHE A 82 1.29 0.31 -4.75
N LEU A 83 1.33 -0.41 -3.63
CA LEU A 83 1.46 -1.87 -3.64
C LEU A 83 0.27 -2.53 -4.36
N ALA A 84 -0.96 -2.04 -4.12
CA ALA A 84 -2.13 -2.49 -4.86
C ALA A 84 -1.98 -2.23 -6.37
N ALA A 85 -1.49 -1.05 -6.77
CA ALA A 85 -1.23 -0.73 -8.17
C ALA A 85 -0.08 -1.56 -8.80
N CYS A 86 0.81 -2.12 -7.98
CA CYS A 86 1.83 -3.09 -8.40
C CYS A 86 1.26 -4.51 -8.57
N GLY A 87 -0.04 -4.72 -8.32
CA GLY A 87 -0.68 -6.05 -8.34
C GLY A 87 -0.43 -6.86 -7.08
N LEU A 88 0.07 -6.24 -6.01
CA LEU A 88 0.31 -6.86 -4.70
C LEU A 88 -0.84 -6.56 -3.74
N GLU A 89 -2.08 -6.56 -4.24
CA GLU A 89 -3.22 -6.48 -3.34
C GLU A 89 -3.02 -7.49 -2.23
N THR A 90 -3.08 -7.02 -0.99
CA THR A 90 -3.18 -7.90 0.17
C THR A 90 -4.52 -8.62 0.05
N THR A 91 -4.59 -9.64 -0.79
CA THR A 91 -5.37 -10.82 -0.48
C THR A 91 -4.80 -11.29 0.84
N ARG A 92 -5.33 -10.75 1.94
CA ARG A 92 -5.49 -11.56 3.13
C ARG A 92 -6.23 -12.79 2.60
N PRO A 93 -5.58 -13.97 2.50
CA PRO A 93 -6.29 -15.14 2.02
C PRO A 93 -7.52 -15.26 2.91
N ASP A 94 -8.70 -15.33 2.29
CA ASP A 94 -9.90 -15.68 3.03
C ASP A 94 -9.57 -17.03 3.69
N PRO A 95 -9.63 -17.14 5.04
CA PRO A 95 -9.30 -18.39 5.74
C PRO A 95 -10.11 -19.59 5.23
N ARG A 96 -11.19 -19.35 4.47
CA ARG A 96 -12.03 -20.39 3.86
C ARG A 96 -11.42 -21.09 2.65
N CYS A 97 -10.27 -20.64 2.13
CA CYS A 97 -9.56 -21.32 1.04
C CYS A 97 -8.48 -22.31 1.51
N GLU A 98 -8.34 -22.55 2.82
CA GLU A 98 -7.42 -23.56 3.35
C GLU A 98 -8.12 -24.87 3.72
N VAL A 99 -8.84 -25.49 2.79
CA VAL A 99 -9.11 -26.93 2.93
C VAL A 99 -9.21 -27.59 1.54
N GLY A 100 -8.19 -28.38 1.21
CA GLY A 100 -8.33 -29.60 0.42
C GLY A 100 -8.92 -29.49 -0.99
N SER A 101 -8.03 -29.42 -1.98
CA SER A 101 -8.08 -30.27 -3.19
C SER A 101 -9.38 -30.29 -4.00
N HIS A 102 -9.52 -29.38 -4.97
CA HIS A 102 -10.20 -29.71 -6.23
C HIS A 102 -9.54 -28.96 -7.39
N ASP A 103 -9.07 -29.70 -8.39
CA ASP A 103 -8.54 -29.17 -9.65
C ASP A 103 -9.61 -28.36 -10.38
N GLY A 104 -9.59 -27.03 -10.23
CA GLY A 104 -10.47 -26.13 -10.98
C GLY A 104 -10.27 -24.66 -10.62
N PRO A 105 -10.43 -23.72 -11.57
CA PRO A 105 -10.28 -22.29 -11.30
C PRO A 105 -11.41 -21.79 -10.39
N CYS A 106 -11.05 -21.06 -9.34
CA CYS A 106 -12.01 -20.41 -8.45
C CYS A 106 -12.85 -19.40 -9.24
N THR A 107 -14.08 -19.75 -9.60
CA THR A 107 -15.07 -18.80 -10.12
C THR A 107 -15.95 -18.26 -9.01
N SER A 108 -16.47 -17.04 -9.21
CA SER A 108 -17.18 -16.14 -8.28
C SER A 108 -18.47 -16.67 -7.62
N ALA A 109 -18.71 -17.98 -7.61
CA ALA A 109 -19.98 -18.62 -7.23
C ALA A 109 -19.93 -19.34 -5.86
N CYS A 110 -19.11 -18.89 -4.91
CA CYS A 110 -19.16 -19.39 -3.53
C CYS A 110 -20.36 -18.75 -2.80
N ILE A 111 -21.56 -19.29 -2.99
CA ILE A 111 -22.72 -18.98 -2.14
C ILE A 111 -22.68 -19.92 -0.93
N PRO A 112 -22.70 -19.42 0.32
CA PRO A 112 -22.78 -20.28 1.49
C PRO A 112 -24.17 -20.91 1.60
N GLU A 113 -24.25 -22.25 1.67
CA GLU A 113 -25.51 -22.95 1.99
C GLU A 113 -26.00 -22.56 3.39
N ARG A 114 -27.29 -22.24 3.49
CA ARG A 114 -28.00 -22.10 4.76
C ARG A 114 -28.20 -23.49 5.34
N SER A 115 -27.74 -23.72 6.57
CA SER A 115 -28.10 -24.91 7.33
C SER A 115 -29.51 -24.75 7.92
N ASP A 116 -30.38 -25.75 7.68
CA ASP A 116 -31.62 -26.00 8.43
C ASP A 116 -31.31 -26.39 9.89
#